data_AF-A0A356G5D3-F1
#
_entry.id   AF-A0A356G5D3-F1
#
_cell.length_a   1.000
_cell.length_b   1.000
_cell.length_c   1.000
_cell.angle_alpha   90.00
_cell.angle_beta   90.00
_cell.angle_gamma   90.00
#
_symmetry.space_group_name_H-M   'P 1'
#
loop_
_entity.id
_entity.type
_entity.pdbx_description
1 polymer ?
#
loop_
_entity_poly.entity_id
_entity_poly.type
_entity_poly.pdbx_seq_one_letter_code
_entity_poly.pdbx_strand_id
1 'polypeptide(L)'
;MNAKLRYLCVAVCASLALAGCAPGDSLGTPSDGNSDQPVVEDGKETNDATTPEEVDLPTDVEEEPPIEADEDIMATMTCEPFGEGSEELNMMFGYFDRAVSVEVGKNNGRTWWVVIFEWDGEGGTAGLREAYLTDALGQASYRDGMWIQLKDSDRWHDVDWDHDMLVRGQSALEVAREALASS
;
A
#
# COMPACT_ATOMS: atom_id res chain seq x y z
N MET A 1 27.13 12.74 46.78
CA MET A 1 27.09 11.71 47.84
C MET A 1 25.84 10.87 47.66
N ASN A 2 26.00 9.57 47.78
CA ASN A 2 25.10 8.49 47.38
C ASN A 2 23.77 8.46 48.16
N ALA A 3 22.69 8.03 47.50
CA ALA A 3 21.89 6.89 47.99
C ALA A 3 21.07 6.27 46.84
N LYS A 4 21.30 4.99 46.64
CA LYS A 4 20.61 4.08 45.72
C LYS A 4 19.24 3.72 46.28
N LEU A 5 18.23 3.54 45.43
CA LEU A 5 17.19 2.54 45.70
C LEU A 5 16.94 1.71 44.45
N ARG A 6 17.36 0.45 44.54
CA ARG A 6 17.08 -0.64 43.61
C ARG A 6 15.72 -1.21 44.01
N TYR A 7 14.83 -1.43 43.05
CA TYR A 7 13.81 -2.47 43.17
C TYR A 7 13.76 -3.27 41.87
N LEU A 8 14.28 -4.48 41.97
CA LEU A 8 14.02 -5.64 41.11
C LEU A 8 12.70 -6.26 41.59
N CYS A 9 11.77 -6.54 40.67
CA CYS A 9 10.85 -7.68 40.79
C CYS A 9 10.24 -7.94 39.39
N VAL A 10 10.76 -8.93 38.65
CA VAL A 10 10.30 -10.34 38.57
C VAL A 10 9.41 -10.54 37.35
N ALA A 11 9.91 -11.43 36.49
CA ALA A 11 9.31 -11.90 35.26
C ALA A 11 7.90 -12.47 35.45
N VAL A 12 7.03 -12.24 34.47
CA VAL A 12 5.96 -13.15 34.12
C VAL A 12 6.12 -13.51 32.65
N CYS A 13 6.85 -14.59 32.41
CA CYS A 13 6.73 -15.36 31.17
C CYS A 13 5.35 -16.02 31.19
N ALA A 14 4.48 -15.64 30.26
CA ALA A 14 3.31 -16.44 29.92
C ALA A 14 3.48 -16.90 28.47
N SER A 15 4.23 -17.99 28.32
CA SER A 15 4.19 -18.83 27.12
C SER A 15 2.79 -19.39 26.99
N LEU A 16 2.04 -18.99 25.96
CA LEU A 16 0.81 -19.68 25.57
C LEU A 16 1.08 -20.53 24.32
N ALA A 17 0.69 -21.78 24.48
CA ALA A 17 1.03 -22.96 23.71
C ALA A 17 0.67 -22.91 22.22
N LEU A 18 1.56 -23.53 21.43
CA LEU A 18 1.24 -24.19 20.17
C LEU A 18 0.12 -25.21 20.37
N ALA A 19 -1.00 -25.06 19.65
CA ALA A 19 -1.90 -26.14 19.31
C ALA A 19 -1.75 -26.43 17.82
N GLY A 20 -1.36 -27.66 17.49
CA GLY A 20 -1.17 -28.13 16.12
C GLY A 20 -2.36 -28.89 15.56
N CYS A 21 -2.20 -29.21 14.27
CA CYS A 21 -2.77 -30.30 13.47
C CYS A 21 -4.27 -30.25 13.07
N ALA A 22 -4.52 -30.09 11.77
CA ALA A 22 -4.72 -31.23 10.88
C ALA A 22 -4.68 -30.83 9.38
N PRO A 23 -3.90 -31.51 8.52
CA PRO A 23 -4.16 -31.56 7.08
C PRO A 23 -5.16 -32.69 6.79
N GLY A 24 -6.29 -32.34 6.21
CA GLY A 24 -7.23 -33.31 5.65
C GLY A 24 -6.86 -33.63 4.22
N ASP A 25 -5.98 -34.62 4.03
CA ASP A 25 -5.86 -35.37 2.78
C ASP A 25 -7.15 -36.17 2.57
N SER A 26 -7.83 -35.97 1.44
CA SER A 26 -8.76 -36.97 0.91
C SER A 26 -8.44 -37.18 -0.56
N LEU A 27 -7.49 -38.08 -0.77
CA LEU A 27 -7.15 -38.69 -2.03
C LEU A 27 -8.05 -39.92 -2.23
N GLY A 28 -8.72 -39.98 -3.38
CA GLY A 28 -9.07 -41.25 -4.04
C GLY A 28 -10.55 -41.58 -4.17
N THR A 29 -11.04 -41.53 -5.40
CA THR A 29 -11.48 -42.75 -6.08
C THR A 29 -11.19 -42.62 -7.58
N PRO A 30 -10.53 -43.61 -8.20
CA PRO A 30 -10.25 -43.64 -9.63
C PRO A 30 -11.48 -44.14 -10.41
N SER A 31 -11.70 -43.60 -11.60
CA SER A 31 -12.44 -44.32 -12.65
C SER A 31 -11.52 -44.46 -13.85
N ASP A 32 -11.05 -45.70 -14.00
CA ASP A 32 -10.38 -46.25 -15.16
C ASP A 32 -11.31 -46.35 -16.37
N GLY A 33 -10.70 -46.26 -17.55
CA GLY A 33 -11.21 -46.85 -18.79
C GLY A 33 -11.95 -45.86 -19.68
N ASN A 34 -11.64 -45.69 -20.96
CA ASN A 34 -10.95 -46.58 -21.87
C ASN A 34 -10.41 -45.74 -23.05
N SER A 35 -9.21 -46.08 -23.50
CA SER A 35 -8.62 -45.62 -24.75
C SER A 35 -9.52 -45.91 -25.94
N ASP A 36 -9.63 -44.96 -26.87
CA ASP A 36 -9.55 -45.21 -28.32
C ASP A 36 -9.56 -43.88 -29.07
N GLN A 37 -8.40 -43.45 -29.55
CA GLN A 37 -8.31 -42.66 -30.78
C GLN A 37 -8.04 -43.64 -31.93
N PRO A 38 -8.65 -43.42 -33.10
CA PRO A 38 -7.80 -43.02 -34.22
C PRO A 38 -8.41 -41.97 -35.18
N VAL A 39 -7.60 -40.96 -35.47
CA VAL A 39 -7.14 -40.43 -36.79
C VAL A 39 -8.15 -40.13 -37.93
N VAL A 40 -8.01 -38.88 -38.43
CA VAL A 40 -8.21 -38.24 -39.77
C VAL A 40 -9.58 -37.83 -40.36
N GLU A 41 -9.65 -36.50 -40.54
CA GLU A 41 -9.99 -35.64 -41.71
C GLU A 41 -11.31 -35.71 -42.51
N ASP A 42 -11.77 -34.47 -42.73
CA ASP A 42 -12.40 -33.86 -43.91
C ASP A 42 -13.94 -33.78 -44.02
N GLY A 43 -14.39 -32.52 -43.99
CA GLY A 43 -15.42 -32.02 -44.87
C GLY A 43 -16.87 -32.18 -44.42
N LYS A 44 -17.48 -31.08 -43.93
CA LYS A 44 -18.57 -30.39 -44.65
C LYS A 44 -19.07 -29.18 -43.86
N GLU A 45 -18.93 -28.01 -44.48
CA GLU A 45 -19.61 -26.77 -44.09
C GLU A 45 -21.12 -26.96 -43.96
N THR A 46 -21.68 -26.48 -42.86
CA THR A 46 -23.04 -25.96 -42.84
C THR A 46 -23.03 -24.70 -42.00
N ASN A 47 -23.10 -23.56 -42.70
CA ASN A 47 -23.40 -22.25 -42.15
C ASN A 47 -24.78 -22.30 -41.47
N ASP A 48 -24.81 -22.28 -40.15
CA ASP A 48 -25.97 -21.79 -39.41
C ASP A 48 -25.59 -20.42 -38.83
N ALA A 49 -26.12 -19.38 -39.46
CA ALA A 49 -25.97 -18.00 -39.03
C ALA A 49 -26.83 -17.78 -37.78
N THR A 50 -26.28 -18.13 -36.62
CA THR A 50 -26.79 -17.65 -35.33
C THR A 50 -26.27 -16.23 -35.13
N THR A 51 -27.17 -15.25 -35.28
CA THR A 51 -26.98 -13.88 -34.82
C THR A 51 -26.47 -13.91 -33.38
N PRO A 52 -25.32 -13.29 -33.05
CA PRO A 52 -24.96 -13.10 -31.66
C PRO A 52 -25.96 -12.10 -31.07
N GLU A 53 -26.78 -12.55 -30.13
CA GLU A 53 -27.51 -11.66 -29.23
C GLU A 53 -26.46 -10.77 -28.55
N GLU A 54 -26.51 -9.47 -28.82
CA GLU A 54 -25.78 -8.47 -28.06
C GLU A 54 -26.30 -8.56 -26.62
N VAL A 55 -25.55 -9.24 -25.76
CA VAL A 55 -25.73 -9.17 -24.33
C VAL A 55 -25.39 -7.74 -23.94
N ASP A 56 -26.43 -6.92 -23.81
CA ASP A 56 -26.39 -5.58 -23.26
C ASP A 56 -26.00 -5.72 -21.78
N LEU A 57 -24.70 -5.82 -21.53
CA LEU A 57 -24.11 -5.77 -20.19
C LEU A 57 -24.43 -4.38 -19.64
N PRO A 58 -25.15 -4.25 -18.50
CA PRO A 58 -25.34 -2.96 -17.88
C PRO A 58 -23.95 -2.42 -17.52
N THR A 59 -23.50 -1.44 -18.31
CA THR A 59 -22.26 -0.71 -18.07
C THR A 59 -22.60 0.45 -17.15
N ASP A 60 -23.08 0.11 -15.95
CA ASP A 60 -23.27 1.09 -14.88
C ASP A 60 -22.39 0.63 -13.72
N VAL A 61 -21.08 0.63 -14.00
CA VAL A 61 -20.08 0.69 -12.94
C VAL A 61 -20.08 2.17 -12.56
N GLU A 62 -20.84 2.53 -11.52
CA GLU A 62 -20.71 3.86 -10.92
C GLU A 62 -19.25 4.00 -10.48
N GLU A 63 -18.46 4.78 -11.23
CA GLU A 63 -17.09 5.11 -10.83
C GLU A 63 -17.18 5.83 -9.49
N GLU A 64 -16.53 5.29 -8.47
CA GLU A 64 -16.43 5.97 -7.18
C GLU A 64 -15.81 7.35 -7.41
N PRO A 65 -16.38 8.42 -6.83
CA PRO A 65 -15.87 9.76 -7.02
C PRO A 65 -14.42 9.84 -6.53
N PRO A 66 -13.58 10.66 -7.17
CA PRO A 66 -12.19 10.81 -6.76
C PRO A 66 -12.12 11.30 -5.30
N ILE A 67 -11.12 10.79 -4.56
CA ILE A 67 -10.83 11.29 -3.21
C ILE A 67 -10.23 12.69 -3.35
N GLU A 68 -10.91 13.68 -2.79
CA GLU A 68 -10.47 15.08 -2.77
C GLU A 68 -9.88 15.47 -1.40
N ALA A 69 -9.01 16.47 -1.39
CA ALA A 69 -8.48 17.04 -0.16
C ALA A 69 -9.51 17.95 0.51
N ASP A 70 -9.49 18.01 1.84
CA ASP A 70 -10.38 18.84 2.64
C ASP A 70 -9.59 19.99 3.28
N GLU A 71 -9.94 21.24 2.94
CA GLU A 71 -9.24 22.44 3.40
C GLU A 71 -9.27 22.61 4.93
N ASP A 72 -10.36 22.24 5.59
CA ASP A 72 -10.49 22.33 7.05
C ASP A 72 -9.58 21.31 7.74
N ILE A 73 -9.45 20.12 7.16
CA ILE A 73 -8.48 19.11 7.62
C ILE A 73 -7.05 19.60 7.40
N MET A 74 -6.73 20.08 6.19
CA MET A 74 -5.40 20.59 5.83
C MET A 74 -4.94 21.71 6.79
N ALA A 75 -5.84 22.63 7.15
CA ALA A 75 -5.54 23.73 8.07
C ALA A 75 -5.07 23.28 9.48
N THR A 76 -5.35 22.03 9.86
CA THR A 76 -4.92 21.46 11.14
C THR A 76 -3.65 20.61 11.04
N MET A 77 -3.20 20.29 9.84
CA MET A 77 -2.04 19.45 9.61
C MET A 77 -0.75 20.24 9.76
N THR A 78 0.32 19.53 10.11
CA THR A 78 1.66 20.09 10.25
C THR A 78 2.61 19.33 9.36
N CYS A 79 3.31 20.06 8.50
CA CYS A 79 4.38 19.54 7.68
C CYS A 79 5.71 19.65 8.42
N GLU A 80 6.42 18.54 8.54
CA GLU A 80 7.72 18.49 9.17
C GLU A 80 8.79 18.14 8.13
N PRO A 81 9.98 18.76 8.15
CA PRO A 81 11.11 18.28 7.38
C PRO A 81 11.40 16.83 7.75
N PHE A 82 11.44 15.97 6.74
CA PHE A 82 11.78 14.55 6.92
C PHE A 82 13.26 14.38 6.61
N GLY A 83 13.99 13.88 7.61
CA GLY A 83 15.43 14.09 7.75
C GLY A 83 16.30 13.69 6.56
N GLU A 84 17.53 14.26 6.53
CA GLU A 84 18.62 13.80 5.67
C GLU A 84 18.82 12.30 5.92
N GLY A 85 18.57 11.48 4.90
CA GLY A 85 18.26 10.07 5.05
C GLY A 85 19.24 9.32 5.93
N SER A 86 18.70 8.51 6.86
CA SER A 86 19.51 7.45 7.46
C SER A 86 20.11 6.60 6.35
N GLU A 87 21.26 5.96 6.60
CA GLU A 87 21.90 5.07 5.61
C GLU A 87 20.90 4.03 5.07
N GLU A 88 20.00 3.55 5.92
CA GLU A 88 18.93 2.62 5.56
C GLU A 88 17.86 3.25 4.63
N LEU A 89 17.41 4.48 4.90
CA LEU A 89 16.47 5.19 4.02
C LEU A 89 17.12 5.49 2.65
N ASN A 90 18.40 5.88 2.65
CA ASN A 90 19.15 6.11 1.42
C ASN A 90 19.37 4.81 0.62
N MET A 91 19.53 3.67 1.29
CA MET A 91 19.58 2.37 0.62
C MET A 91 18.24 1.98 -0.03
N MET A 92 17.12 2.40 0.57
CA MET A 92 15.78 2.04 0.11
C MET A 92 15.26 2.96 -1.00
N PHE A 93 15.41 4.27 -0.84
CA PHE A 93 14.86 5.28 -1.73
C PHE A 93 15.93 6.00 -2.58
N GLY A 94 17.21 5.79 -2.29
CA GLY A 94 18.29 6.59 -2.85
C GLY A 94 18.52 7.88 -2.06
N TYR A 95 19.52 8.65 -2.49
CA TYR A 95 19.83 9.96 -1.91
C TYR A 95 18.90 11.01 -2.48
N PHE A 96 18.08 11.62 -1.64
CA PHE A 96 17.18 12.73 -1.98
C PHE A 96 17.72 14.05 -1.42
N ASP A 97 17.35 15.17 -2.03
CA ASP A 97 17.81 16.51 -1.65
C ASP A 97 16.92 17.13 -0.58
N ARG A 98 15.60 16.90 -0.69
CA ARG A 98 14.61 17.36 0.28
C ARG A 98 13.59 16.26 0.54
N ALA A 99 13.09 16.21 1.77
CA ALA A 99 11.95 15.41 2.09
C ALA A 99 11.10 16.07 3.18
N VAL A 100 9.81 15.78 3.14
CA VAL A 100 8.85 16.24 4.14
C VAL A 100 7.91 15.11 4.52
N SER A 101 7.38 15.19 5.73
CA SER A 101 6.37 14.26 6.24
C SER A 101 5.21 15.01 6.86
N VAL A 102 3.99 14.49 6.66
CA VAL A 102 2.76 14.99 7.27
C VAL A 102 2.05 13.82 7.94
N GLU A 103 1.71 13.97 9.22
CA GLU A 103 0.91 12.97 9.93
C GLU A 103 -0.52 12.95 9.38
N VAL A 104 -0.97 11.77 8.98
CA VAL A 104 -2.37 11.54 8.58
C VAL A 104 -3.22 11.31 9.82
N GLY A 105 -2.80 10.36 10.67
CA GLY A 105 -3.53 10.00 11.89
C GLY A 105 -3.41 8.52 12.19
N LYS A 106 -4.25 8.01 13.10
CA LYS A 106 -4.21 6.61 13.53
C LYS A 106 -5.21 5.75 12.77
N ASN A 107 -4.73 4.65 12.21
CA ASN A 107 -5.57 3.57 11.70
C ASN A 107 -5.02 2.20 12.18
N ASN A 108 -5.92 1.30 12.59
CA ASN A 108 -5.55 -0.03 13.12
C ASN A 108 -4.50 0.00 14.24
N GLY A 109 -4.56 1.03 15.11
CA GLY A 109 -3.66 1.20 16.24
C GLY A 109 -2.25 1.72 15.89
N ARG A 110 -1.99 2.02 14.61
CA ARG A 110 -0.73 2.59 14.13
C ARG A 110 -0.95 4.01 13.63
N THR A 111 0.00 4.90 13.87
CA THR A 111 0.00 6.22 13.24
C THR A 111 0.55 6.08 11.82
N TRP A 112 -0.01 6.86 10.90
CA TRP A 112 0.35 6.87 9.49
C TRP A 112 0.77 8.27 9.06
N TRP A 113 1.68 8.33 8.10
CA TRP A 113 2.25 9.56 7.55
C TRP A 113 2.29 9.48 6.03
N VAL A 114 2.06 10.62 5.39
CA VAL A 114 2.49 10.84 4.01
C VAL A 114 3.91 11.41 4.05
N VAL A 115 4.78 10.87 3.20
CA VAL A 115 6.16 11.33 3.03
C VAL A 115 6.37 11.63 1.55
N ILE A 116 6.97 12.79 1.23
CA ILE A 116 7.39 13.11 -0.13
C ILE A 116 8.90 13.30 -0.13
N PHE A 117 9.56 12.58 -1.04
CA PHE A 117 10.96 12.76 -1.38
C PHE A 117 11.07 13.55 -2.67
N GLU A 118 12.03 14.47 -2.72
CA GLU A 118 12.36 15.25 -3.90
C GLU A 118 13.85 15.12 -4.23
N TRP A 119 14.12 14.88 -5.50
CA TRP A 119 15.44 14.85 -6.09
C TRP A 119 15.57 16.01 -7.06
N ASP A 120 16.64 16.78 -6.91
CA ASP A 120 17.04 17.77 -7.88
C ASP A 120 17.48 17.06 -9.17
N GLY A 121 16.89 17.49 -10.28
CA GLY A 121 17.35 17.15 -11.61
C GLY A 121 18.66 17.85 -11.94
N GLU A 122 19.24 17.51 -13.09
CA GLU A 122 20.43 18.19 -13.58
C GLU A 122 20.20 19.71 -13.65
N GLY A 123 21.04 20.48 -12.95
CA GLY A 123 20.97 21.95 -12.93
C GLY A 123 20.18 22.56 -11.76
N GLY A 124 19.78 21.78 -10.74
CA GLY A 124 19.16 22.31 -9.51
C GLY A 124 17.68 22.68 -9.65
N THR A 125 17.00 22.12 -10.66
CA THR A 125 15.54 22.15 -10.77
C THR A 125 14.98 20.82 -10.28
N ALA A 126 13.91 20.82 -9.49
CA ALA A 126 13.25 19.58 -9.05
C ALA A 126 13.01 18.62 -10.22
N GLY A 127 13.69 17.48 -10.20
CA GLY A 127 13.72 16.50 -11.29
C GLY A 127 12.72 15.37 -11.09
N LEU A 128 12.53 14.94 -9.84
CA LEU A 128 11.62 13.87 -9.47
C LEU A 128 11.00 14.13 -8.09
N ARG A 129 9.70 13.84 -7.95
CA ARG A 129 9.01 13.80 -6.67
C ARG A 129 8.28 12.47 -6.55
N GLU A 130 8.50 11.79 -5.43
CA GLU A 130 7.79 10.55 -5.13
C GLU A 130 7.12 10.65 -3.77
N ALA A 131 5.86 10.23 -3.70
CA ALA A 131 5.06 10.24 -2.50
C ALA A 131 4.85 8.82 -2.00
N TYR A 132 4.86 8.67 -0.68
CA TYR A 132 4.68 7.40 0.01
C TYR A 132 3.75 7.57 1.20
N LEU A 133 2.96 6.53 1.48
CA LEU A 133 2.22 6.36 2.72
C LEU A 133 2.95 5.34 3.59
N THR A 134 3.17 5.65 4.87
CA THR A 134 3.90 4.76 5.78
C THR A 134 3.41 4.83 7.22
N ASP A 135 3.60 3.73 7.96
CA ASP A 135 3.41 3.65 9.41
C ASP A 135 4.75 3.52 10.18
N ALA A 136 5.87 3.66 9.47
CA ALA A 136 7.22 3.38 9.97
C ALA A 136 8.18 4.54 9.73
N LEU A 137 7.77 5.73 10.16
CA LEU A 137 8.56 6.94 10.07
C LEU A 137 9.95 6.71 10.70
N GLY A 138 11.01 6.79 9.88
CA GLY A 138 12.41 6.61 10.31
C GLY A 138 12.92 5.17 10.43
N GLN A 139 12.13 4.16 10.08
CA GLN A 139 12.57 2.77 9.94
C GLN A 139 12.40 2.31 8.51
N ALA A 140 13.52 2.11 7.79
CA ALA A 140 13.51 1.61 6.43
C ALA A 140 13.50 0.07 6.39
N SER A 141 12.72 -0.55 7.28
CA SER A 141 12.55 -2.00 7.34
C SER A 141 11.30 -2.41 6.59
N TYR A 142 11.46 -3.02 5.41
CA TYR A 142 10.40 -3.78 4.72
C TYR A 142 9.81 -4.90 5.59
N ARG A 143 10.46 -5.30 6.70
CA ARG A 143 10.01 -6.39 7.57
C ARG A 143 9.02 -5.93 8.65
N ASP A 144 9.14 -4.70 9.14
CA ASP A 144 8.43 -4.24 10.33
C ASP A 144 7.55 -3.01 10.08
N GLY A 145 7.72 -2.36 8.93
CA GLY A 145 7.00 -1.16 8.50
C GLY A 145 6.46 -1.26 7.08
N MET A 146 5.37 -0.56 6.82
CA MET A 146 4.74 -0.50 5.50
C MET A 146 5.14 0.79 4.79
N TRP A 147 5.53 0.69 3.53
CA TRP A 147 5.78 1.83 2.65
C TRP A 147 5.02 1.58 1.35
N ILE A 148 3.97 2.36 1.10
CA ILE A 148 3.09 2.24 -0.07
C ILE A 148 3.36 3.43 -0.98
N GLN A 149 3.74 3.18 -2.23
CA GLN A 149 3.96 4.25 -3.20
C GLN A 149 2.62 4.85 -3.65
N LEU A 150 2.50 6.16 -3.55
CA LEU A 150 1.30 6.93 -3.87
C LEU A 150 1.36 7.45 -5.33
N LYS A 151 1.05 6.58 -6.28
CA LYS A 151 1.11 6.90 -7.73
C LYS A 151 0.02 7.89 -8.12
N ASP A 152 0.31 8.76 -9.11
CA ASP A 152 -0.62 9.83 -9.48
C ASP A 152 -1.93 9.37 -10.11
N SER A 153 -1.91 8.28 -10.88
CA SER A 153 -3.08 7.79 -11.60
C SER A 153 -4.05 6.98 -10.74
N ASP A 154 -3.56 6.40 -9.64
CA ASP A 154 -4.35 5.50 -8.79
C ASP A 154 -3.73 5.39 -7.41
N ARG A 155 -3.87 6.47 -6.63
CA ARG A 155 -3.05 6.70 -5.43
C ARG A 155 -3.42 5.79 -4.26
N TRP A 156 -4.69 5.43 -4.17
CA TRP A 156 -5.29 4.80 -3.00
C TRP A 156 -5.68 3.34 -3.22
N HIS A 157 -5.42 2.78 -4.41
CA HIS A 157 -5.78 1.40 -4.77
C HIS A 157 -5.30 0.35 -3.77
N ASP A 158 -4.07 0.50 -3.30
CA ASP A 158 -3.41 -0.45 -2.39
C ASP A 158 -3.68 -0.12 -0.90
N VAL A 159 -4.62 0.79 -0.61
CA VAL A 159 -4.91 1.30 0.73
C VAL A 159 -6.33 0.93 1.16
N ASP A 160 -6.45 -0.06 2.03
CA ASP A 160 -7.72 -0.53 2.62
C ASP A 160 -8.15 0.35 3.81
N TRP A 161 -8.56 1.58 3.50
CA TRP A 161 -9.02 2.59 4.47
C TRP A 161 -10.46 3.02 4.16
N ASP A 162 -11.17 3.51 5.18
CA ASP A 162 -12.45 4.16 4.97
C ASP A 162 -12.27 5.52 4.25
N HIS A 163 -13.37 6.02 3.70
CA HIS A 163 -13.37 7.25 2.92
C HIS A 163 -12.82 8.45 3.71
N ASP A 164 -13.19 8.59 4.98
CA ASP A 164 -12.74 9.71 5.82
C ASP A 164 -11.22 9.69 6.02
N MET A 165 -10.64 8.51 6.23
CA MET A 165 -9.20 8.34 6.37
C MET A 165 -8.48 8.53 5.02
N LEU A 166 -9.10 8.16 3.89
CA LEU A 166 -8.58 8.46 2.56
C LEU A 166 -8.56 9.97 2.28
N VAL A 167 -9.63 10.70 2.60
CA VAL A 167 -9.69 12.17 2.49
C VAL A 167 -8.61 12.81 3.35
N ARG A 168 -8.40 12.30 4.58
CA ARG A 168 -7.32 12.76 5.45
C ARG A 168 -5.93 12.47 4.86
N GLY A 169 -5.75 11.32 4.23
CA GLY A 169 -4.53 10.98 3.48
C GLY A 169 -4.27 11.93 2.30
N GLN A 170 -5.32 12.23 1.52
CA GLN A 170 -5.24 13.15 0.39
C GLN A 170 -4.96 14.58 0.83
N SER A 171 -5.55 15.03 1.93
CA SER A 171 -5.26 16.31 2.57
C SER A 171 -3.80 16.41 3.01
N ALA A 172 -3.27 15.37 3.66
CA ALA A 172 -1.87 15.32 4.10
C ALA A 172 -0.89 15.36 2.92
N LEU A 173 -1.22 14.66 1.83
CA LEU A 173 -0.43 14.71 0.60
C LEU A 173 -0.38 16.12 0.01
N GLU A 174 -1.51 16.80 -0.06
CA GLU A 174 -1.56 18.16 -0.62
C GLU A 174 -0.72 19.13 0.22
N VAL A 175 -0.84 19.07 1.55
CA VAL A 175 -0.01 19.85 2.48
C VAL A 175 1.49 19.59 2.27
N ALA A 176 1.88 18.32 2.08
CA ALA A 176 3.28 17.97 1.81
C ALA A 176 3.79 18.54 0.48
N ARG A 177 2.95 18.52 -0.56
CA ARG A 177 3.27 19.07 -1.90
C ARG A 177 3.45 20.59 -1.84
N GLU A 178 2.52 21.28 -1.19
CA GLU A 178 2.57 22.73 -1.01
C GLU A 178 3.83 23.15 -0.25
N ALA A 179 4.18 22.41 0.81
CA ALA A 179 5.38 22.69 1.59
C ALA A 179 6.65 22.66 0.74
N LEU A 180 6.84 21.62 -0.08
CA LEU A 180 8.01 21.51 -0.98
C LEU A 180 8.01 22.54 -2.11
N ALA A 181 6.84 22.97 -2.59
CA ALA A 181 6.73 24.02 -3.60
C ALA A 181 7.07 25.42 -3.05
N SER A 182 6.87 25.64 -1.74
CA SER A 182 7.11 26.91 -1.07
C SER A 182 8.51 27.07 -0.47
N SER A 183 9.27 25.99 -0.36
CA SER A 183 10.61 25.94 0.24
C SER A 183 11.75 26.25 -0.72
#